data_AF-A0A3G3GLH3-F1
#
_entry.id   AF-A0A3G3GLH3-F1
#
_cell.length_a   1.000
_cell.length_b   1.000
_cell.length_c   1.000
_cell.angle_alpha   90.00
_cell.angle_beta   90.00
_cell.angle_gamma   90.00
#
_symmetry.space_group_name_H-M   'P 1'
#
loop_
_entity.id
_entity.type
_entity.pdbx_description
1 polymer ?
#
loop_
_entity_poly.entity_id
_entity_poly.type
_entity_poly.pdbx_seq_one_letter_code
_entity_poly.pdbx_strand_id
1 'polypeptide(L)'
;MLDSTVAVYNFEVSNFHTYFVGSQSIWVYNANCGATLIKKTTNGGLFDELEITIFKTARLVSKDFMTGHHIPSQKFMTSLKNKPEYMIDPNFKKMVDDYDPDQAFVIMMEETVQGQNKSRHGKTLTYGGNSRNPGYLSMSPKQALNLDIDNLRDIYRQEGLYTEEVAKKIDLFKSKVLQQYPHIFRY
;
A
#
# COMPACT_ATOMS: atom_id res chain seq x y z
N MET A 1 37.00 18.47 23.87
CA MET A 1 35.81 18.02 23.12
C MET A 1 35.44 16.64 23.67
N LEU A 2 34.19 16.46 24.11
CA LEU A 2 33.72 15.19 24.71
C LEU A 2 33.45 14.18 23.58
N ASP A 3 34.36 13.24 23.43
CA ASP A 3 34.25 12.08 22.55
C ASP A 3 33.77 10.87 23.38
N SER A 4 32.61 11.01 24.03
CA SER A 4 32.04 9.94 24.86
C SER A 4 31.16 9.04 24.01
N THR A 5 31.50 7.76 23.93
CA THR A 5 30.67 6.75 23.27
C THR A 5 29.39 6.52 24.08
N VAL A 6 28.25 6.47 23.39
CA VAL A 6 26.94 6.19 23.99
C VAL A 6 26.49 4.80 23.56
N ALA A 7 26.05 3.98 24.51
CA ALA A 7 25.45 2.69 24.21
C ALA A 7 24.09 2.88 23.53
N VAL A 8 23.89 2.24 22.38
CA VAL A 8 22.62 2.20 21.66
C VAL A 8 22.10 0.76 21.65
N TYR A 9 20.80 0.59 21.81
CA TYR A 9 20.15 -0.72 21.88
C TYR A 9 19.18 -0.87 20.70
N ASN A 10 19.17 -2.06 20.10
CA ASN A 10 18.23 -2.45 19.06
C ASN A 10 17.81 -3.91 19.30
N PHE A 11 16.62 -4.29 18.87
CA PHE A 11 16.11 -5.67 18.96
C PHE A 11 15.32 -5.98 17.69
N GLU A 12 15.33 -7.23 17.26
CA GLU A 12 14.51 -7.71 16.14
C GLU A 12 13.23 -8.35 16.67
N VAL A 13 12.11 -7.99 16.06
CA VAL A 13 10.80 -8.62 16.30
C VAL A 13 10.58 -9.75 15.29
N SER A 14 10.04 -10.88 15.75
CA SER A 14 10.07 -12.14 14.98
C SER A 14 9.13 -12.20 13.77
N ASN A 15 8.02 -11.46 13.82
CA ASN A 15 6.91 -11.61 12.88
C ASN A 15 6.61 -10.33 12.11
N PHE A 16 6.59 -9.20 12.82
CA PHE A 16 6.47 -7.88 12.22
C PHE A 16 7.86 -7.27 12.15
N HIS A 17 8.14 -6.42 11.17
CA HIS A 17 9.39 -5.67 11.09
C HIS A 17 9.24 -4.26 11.65
N THR A 18 8.17 -4.01 12.41
CA THR A 18 7.83 -2.69 12.93
C THR A 18 7.45 -2.74 14.41
N TYR A 19 7.74 -1.67 15.16
CA TYR A 19 7.47 -1.53 16.59
C TYR A 19 7.37 -0.07 17.01
N PHE A 20 6.91 0.19 18.23
CA PHE A 20 6.81 1.53 18.81
C PHE A 20 7.92 1.80 19.81
N VAL A 21 8.48 3.01 19.79
CA VAL A 21 9.50 3.47 20.76
C VAL A 21 9.08 4.73 21.49
N GLY A 22 9.46 4.79 22.77
CA GLY A 22 9.26 5.95 23.64
C GLY A 22 7.80 6.17 24.06
N SER A 23 7.60 7.15 24.95
CA SER A 23 6.28 7.54 25.47
C SER A 23 5.35 8.16 24.42
N GLN A 24 5.92 8.60 23.29
CA GLN A 24 5.18 9.17 22.17
C GLN A 24 4.73 8.11 21.16
N SER A 25 5.05 6.82 21.39
CA SER A 25 4.73 5.72 20.48
C SER A 25 5.18 6.02 19.05
N ILE A 26 6.46 6.39 18.89
CA ILE A 26 7.03 6.63 17.56
C ILE A 26 7.12 5.28 16.85
N TRP A 27 6.52 5.19 15.67
CA TRP A 27 6.56 3.99 14.85
C TRP A 27 7.90 3.88 14.14
N VAL A 28 8.60 2.77 14.34
CA VAL A 28 9.90 2.47 13.74
C VAL A 28 9.90 1.07 13.15
N TYR A 29 10.90 0.77 12.32
CA TYR A 29 11.08 -0.55 11.71
C TYR A 29 12.52 -1.05 11.88
N ASN A 30 12.68 -2.37 11.86
CA ASN A 30 13.99 -3.02 11.85
C ASN A 30 14.66 -2.84 10.48
N ALA A 31 15.75 -2.06 10.43
CA ALA A 31 16.57 -1.94 9.22
C ALA A 31 17.37 -3.22 8.93
N ASN A 32 17.64 -3.50 7.64
CA ASN A 32 18.52 -4.58 7.16
C ASN A 32 18.10 -6.02 7.52
N CYS A 33 16.80 -6.34 7.56
CA CYS A 33 16.31 -7.68 7.93
C CYS A 33 16.49 -8.76 6.83
N GLY A 34 17.67 -8.86 6.20
CA GLY A 34 18.02 -10.00 5.33
C GLY A 34 17.77 -9.84 3.82
N ALA A 35 17.42 -8.65 3.33
CA ALA A 35 17.33 -8.42 1.90
C ALA A 35 18.72 -8.36 1.24
N THR A 36 18.97 -9.21 0.25
CA THR A 36 20.20 -9.16 -0.56
C THR A 36 20.27 -7.80 -1.25
N LEU A 37 21.27 -7.00 -0.90
CA LEU A 37 21.58 -5.70 -1.50
C LEU A 37 21.80 -5.88 -3.02
N ILE A 38 20.77 -5.67 -3.84
CA ILE A 38 20.98 -5.37 -5.27
C ILE A 38 21.18 -3.86 -5.31
N LYS A 39 22.39 -3.47 -5.74
CA LYS A 39 22.99 -2.13 -5.79
C LYS A 39 22.04 -0.96 -5.47
N LYS A 40 22.36 -0.30 -4.34
CA LYS A 40 21.93 1.06 -3.99
C LYS A 40 21.81 1.93 -5.24
N THR A 41 20.60 2.37 -5.58
CA THR A 41 20.46 3.68 -6.21
C THR A 41 20.89 4.71 -5.16
N THR A 42 21.53 5.79 -5.60
CA THR A 42 22.24 6.77 -4.76
C THR A 42 21.37 7.56 -3.78
N ASN A 43 20.06 7.28 -3.72
CA ASN A 43 19.09 7.93 -2.83
C ASN A 43 18.32 6.86 -2.05
N GLY A 44 19.01 6.09 -1.20
CA GLY A 44 18.44 4.99 -0.40
C GLY A 44 17.40 5.44 0.63
N GLY A 45 16.26 5.95 0.17
CA GLY A 45 15.08 6.20 0.97
C GLY A 45 14.40 4.87 1.26
N LEU A 46 14.38 4.52 2.53
CA LEU A 46 13.48 3.50 3.05
C LEU A 46 12.06 4.06 2.97
N PHE A 47 11.08 3.24 2.61
CA PHE A 47 9.68 3.66 2.62
C PHE A 47 9.11 3.53 4.02
N ASP A 48 8.33 4.54 4.42
CA ASP A 48 7.55 4.46 5.65
C ASP A 48 6.23 3.73 5.41
N GLU A 49 5.70 3.16 6.49
CA GLU A 49 4.36 2.60 6.50
C GLU A 49 3.31 3.67 6.16
N LEU A 50 2.36 3.31 5.29
CA LEU A 50 1.35 4.22 4.72
C LEU A 50 1.93 5.35 3.87
N GLU A 51 3.22 5.30 3.50
CA GLU A 51 3.76 6.23 2.52
C GLU A 51 3.05 6.08 1.17
N ILE A 52 2.78 7.20 0.50
CA ILE A 52 2.10 7.21 -0.79
C ILE A 52 3.12 7.55 -1.87
N THR A 53 3.28 6.64 -2.82
CA THR A 53 4.19 6.81 -3.95
C THR A 53 3.56 6.25 -5.22
N ILE A 54 4.27 6.31 -6.36
CA ILE A 54 3.84 5.64 -7.58
C ILE A 54 4.43 4.23 -7.66
N PHE A 55 3.72 3.30 -8.29
CA PHE A 55 4.13 1.89 -8.31
C PHE A 55 5.52 1.66 -8.91
N LYS A 56 5.89 2.40 -9.96
CA LYS A 56 7.23 2.34 -10.54
C LYS A 56 8.31 2.62 -9.49
N THR A 57 8.12 3.65 -8.66
CA THR A 57 9.06 3.99 -7.59
C THR A 57 9.07 2.91 -6.51
N ALA A 58 7.90 2.42 -6.10
CA ALA A 58 7.79 1.33 -5.12
C ALA A 58 8.57 0.08 -5.57
N ARG A 59 8.47 -0.32 -6.83
CA ARG A 59 9.18 -1.49 -7.40
C ARG A 59 10.69 -1.30 -7.46
N LEU A 60 11.16 -0.08 -7.73
CA LEU A 60 12.59 0.19 -7.86
C LEU A 60 13.32 0.18 -6.51
N VAL A 61 12.58 0.30 -5.41
CA VAL A 61 13.13 0.45 -4.06
C VAL A 61 12.67 -0.68 -3.13
N SER A 62 11.87 -1.66 -3.59
CA SER A 62 11.33 -2.72 -2.72
C SER A 62 12.40 -3.73 -2.28
N LYS A 63 13.06 -3.45 -1.16
CA LYS A 63 13.91 -4.41 -0.46
C LYS A 63 13.70 -4.48 1.05
N ASP A 64 12.90 -3.62 1.66
CA ASP A 64 12.73 -3.63 3.12
C ASP A 64 11.27 -3.84 3.48
N PHE A 65 10.82 -5.09 3.56
CA PHE A 65 9.59 -5.52 4.25
C PHE A 65 8.36 -4.63 4.06
N MET A 66 8.27 -3.98 2.90
CA MET A 66 7.33 -2.94 2.55
C MET A 66 7.02 -3.14 1.07
N THR A 67 5.74 -3.11 0.76
CA THR A 67 5.24 -3.34 -0.59
C THR A 67 4.15 -2.33 -0.90
N GLY A 68 4.18 -1.80 -2.12
CA GLY A 68 3.14 -0.88 -2.59
C GLY A 68 1.86 -1.64 -2.89
N HIS A 69 0.80 -1.35 -2.15
CA HIS A 69 -0.53 -1.88 -2.41
C HIS A 69 -1.31 -0.96 -3.35
N HIS A 70 -1.86 -1.53 -4.44
CA HIS A 70 -2.75 -0.81 -5.35
C HIS A 70 -4.18 -0.82 -4.81
N ILE A 71 -4.84 0.34 -4.84
CA ILE A 71 -6.23 0.48 -4.43
C ILE A 71 -6.98 1.37 -5.45
N PRO A 72 -8.03 0.87 -6.13
CA PRO A 72 -8.42 -0.55 -6.15
C PRO A 72 -7.29 -1.42 -6.70
N SER A 73 -7.31 -2.71 -6.41
CA SER A 73 -6.23 -3.60 -6.87
C SER A 73 -5.94 -3.52 -8.37
N GLN A 74 -4.67 -3.70 -8.73
CA GLN A 74 -4.22 -3.68 -10.13
C GLN A 74 -5.03 -4.61 -11.03
N LYS A 75 -5.43 -5.78 -10.51
CA LYS A 75 -6.26 -6.74 -11.25
C LYS A 75 -7.65 -6.18 -11.55
N PHE A 76 -8.26 -5.44 -10.62
CA PHE A 76 -9.52 -4.75 -10.87
C PHE A 76 -9.34 -3.69 -11.97
N MET A 77 -8.37 -2.79 -11.80
CA MET A 77 -8.10 -1.71 -12.75
C MET A 77 -7.80 -2.24 -14.15
N THR A 78 -7.03 -3.33 -14.26
CA THR A 78 -6.75 -3.99 -15.54
C THR A 78 -7.99 -4.64 -16.14
N SER A 79 -8.87 -5.22 -15.30
CA SER A 79 -10.10 -5.86 -15.79
C SER A 79 -11.09 -4.86 -16.37
N LEU A 80 -11.03 -3.58 -15.97
CA LEU A 80 -11.86 -2.52 -16.55
C LEU A 80 -11.68 -2.42 -18.07
N LYS A 81 -10.49 -2.67 -18.62
CA LYS A 81 -10.26 -2.62 -20.08
C LYS A 81 -11.15 -3.61 -20.86
N ASN A 82 -11.53 -4.71 -20.21
CA ASN A 82 -12.31 -5.80 -20.79
C ASN A 82 -13.78 -5.80 -20.33
N LYS A 83 -14.20 -4.83 -19.51
CA LYS A 83 -15.60 -4.77 -19.06
C LYS A 83 -16.51 -4.29 -20.21
N PRO A 84 -17.77 -4.76 -20.25
CA PRO A 84 -18.76 -4.23 -21.18
C PRO A 84 -18.87 -2.72 -21.07
N GLU A 85 -19.05 -2.02 -22.20
CA GLU A 85 -19.10 -0.56 -22.23
C GLU A 85 -20.16 0.02 -21.30
N TYR A 86 -21.31 -0.63 -21.08
CA TYR A 86 -22.31 -0.10 -20.14
C TYR A 86 -21.84 -0.04 -18.67
N MET A 87 -20.76 -0.73 -18.31
CA MET A 87 -20.16 -0.69 -16.96
C MET A 87 -19.06 0.38 -16.82
N ILE A 88 -18.72 1.07 -17.92
CA ILE A 88 -17.71 2.10 -17.98
C ILE A 88 -18.37 3.31 -18.62
N ASP A 89 -18.26 4.50 -18.04
CA ASP A 89 -18.78 5.66 -18.76
C ASP A 89 -18.08 5.77 -20.13
N PRO A 90 -18.83 5.78 -21.25
CA PRO A 90 -18.23 5.78 -22.59
C PRO A 90 -17.36 7.01 -22.84
N ASN A 91 -17.59 8.13 -22.14
CA ASN A 91 -16.74 9.31 -22.22
C ASN A 91 -15.36 9.11 -21.56
N PHE A 92 -15.22 8.08 -20.73
CA PHE A 92 -14.03 7.79 -19.93
C PHE A 92 -13.34 6.48 -20.31
N LYS A 93 -13.84 5.77 -21.34
CA LYS A 93 -13.21 4.56 -21.89
C LYS A 93 -11.75 4.80 -22.27
N LYS A 94 -11.43 5.95 -22.87
CA LYS A 94 -10.06 6.34 -23.20
C LYS A 94 -9.15 6.40 -21.95
N MET A 95 -9.66 6.91 -20.82
CA MET A 95 -8.89 6.97 -19.57
C MET A 95 -8.65 5.58 -18.97
N VAL A 96 -9.61 4.66 -19.12
CA VAL A 96 -9.42 3.25 -18.76
C VAL A 96 -8.37 2.58 -19.66
N ASP A 97 -8.38 2.89 -20.96
CA ASP A 97 -7.42 2.33 -21.92
C ASP A 97 -6.00 2.85 -21.67
N ASP A 98 -5.87 4.14 -21.36
CA ASP A 98 -4.62 4.82 -21.02
C ASP A 98 -4.12 4.51 -19.60
N TYR A 99 -4.87 3.73 -18.80
CA TYR A 99 -4.40 3.33 -17.47
C TYR A 99 -3.06 2.60 -17.55
N ASP A 100 -2.05 3.21 -16.93
CA ASP A 100 -0.71 2.67 -16.74
C ASP A 100 -0.50 2.32 -15.25
N PRO A 101 -0.38 1.02 -14.90
CA PRO A 101 -0.16 0.61 -13.52
C PRO A 101 1.16 1.13 -12.95
N ASP A 102 2.19 1.38 -13.76
CA ASP A 102 3.47 1.90 -13.25
C ASP A 102 3.37 3.36 -12.78
N GLN A 103 2.36 4.11 -13.25
CA GLN A 103 2.09 5.49 -12.82
C GLN A 103 0.98 5.58 -11.75
N ALA A 104 0.33 4.47 -11.41
CA ALA A 104 -0.73 4.47 -10.40
C ALA A 104 -0.15 4.72 -8.99
N PHE A 105 -0.88 5.49 -8.18
CA PHE A 105 -0.56 5.61 -6.76
C PHE A 105 -0.72 4.26 -6.06
N VAL A 106 0.24 3.96 -5.18
CA VAL A 106 0.21 2.85 -4.24
C VAL A 106 0.43 3.38 -2.84
N ILE A 107 -0.11 2.66 -1.87
CA ILE A 107 0.17 2.91 -0.45
C ILE A 107 1.09 1.82 0.07
N MET A 108 2.19 2.22 0.69
CA MET A 108 3.19 1.29 1.20
C MET A 108 2.64 0.60 2.44
N MET A 109 2.68 -0.73 2.41
CA MET A 109 2.23 -1.59 3.50
C MET A 109 3.29 -2.62 3.82
N GLU A 110 3.46 -2.88 5.11
CA GLU A 110 4.37 -3.91 5.59
C GLU A 110 4.05 -5.26 4.97
N GLU A 111 5.14 -5.90 4.55
CA GLU A 111 5.23 -7.25 4.05
C GLU A 111 6.21 -8.04 4.92
N THR A 112 5.95 -9.32 5.16
CA THR A 112 6.84 -10.17 5.96
C THR A 112 7.42 -11.26 5.06
N VAL A 113 8.63 -11.76 5.35
CA VAL A 113 9.19 -12.92 4.63
C VAL A 113 8.33 -14.18 4.75
N GLN A 114 7.41 -14.22 5.71
CA GLN A 114 6.60 -15.39 6.01
C GLN A 114 5.32 -15.52 5.14
N GLY A 115 5.10 -14.61 4.18
CA GLY A 115 4.07 -14.76 3.13
C GLY A 115 2.67 -14.22 3.47
N GLN A 116 1.72 -14.50 2.57
CA GLN A 116 0.35 -13.96 2.58
C GLN A 116 -0.39 -14.27 3.90
N ASN A 117 -1.24 -13.35 4.36
CA ASN A 117 -1.98 -13.35 5.64
C ASN A 117 -1.18 -13.11 6.93
N LYS A 118 0.16 -13.05 6.88
CA LYS A 118 0.99 -12.75 8.06
C LYS A 118 1.47 -11.31 8.14
N SER A 119 1.46 -10.60 7.01
CA SER A 119 1.75 -9.18 6.91
C SER A 119 0.48 -8.35 6.75
N ARG A 120 0.56 -7.04 7.01
CA ARG A 120 -0.59 -6.15 6.77
C ARG A 120 -0.97 -6.07 5.30
N HIS A 121 0.00 -6.01 4.38
CA HIS A 121 -0.27 -6.13 2.94
C HIS A 121 -0.93 -7.48 2.62
N GLY A 122 -0.40 -8.56 3.20
CA GLY A 122 -0.91 -9.92 3.14
C GLY A 122 -2.33 -10.11 3.66
N LYS A 123 -2.84 -9.22 4.52
CA LYS A 123 -4.21 -9.25 5.04
C LYS A 123 -5.20 -8.49 4.17
N THR A 124 -4.74 -7.72 3.19
CA THR A 124 -5.64 -7.02 2.27
C THR A 124 -6.48 -8.03 1.48
N LEU A 125 -7.76 -7.75 1.35
CA LEU A 125 -8.71 -8.61 0.64
C LEU A 125 -8.23 -8.84 -0.79
N THR A 126 -7.70 -7.82 -1.46
CA THR A 126 -7.37 -7.90 -2.88
C THR A 126 -5.94 -8.33 -3.19
N TYR A 127 -5.05 -8.42 -2.19
CA TYR A 127 -3.78 -9.15 -2.34
C TYR A 127 -3.86 -10.58 -1.78
N GLY A 128 -4.20 -10.72 -0.49
CA GLY A 128 -4.10 -11.97 0.27
C GLY A 128 -5.28 -12.91 0.22
N GLY A 129 -6.46 -12.47 -0.27
CA GLY A 129 -7.68 -13.27 -0.18
C GLY A 129 -8.52 -13.42 -1.45
N ASN A 130 -8.64 -12.40 -2.29
CA ASN A 130 -9.88 -12.23 -3.07
C ASN A 130 -9.77 -11.39 -4.36
N SER A 131 -8.60 -10.99 -4.87
CA SER A 131 -8.55 -10.45 -6.26
C SER A 131 -8.99 -11.47 -7.32
N ARG A 132 -9.18 -12.73 -6.93
CA ARG A 132 -9.80 -13.80 -7.73
C ARG A 132 -11.31 -13.93 -7.56
N ASN A 133 -11.93 -13.21 -6.62
CA ASN A 133 -13.37 -13.25 -6.38
C ASN A 133 -14.13 -12.57 -7.53
N PRO A 134 -14.99 -13.31 -8.27
CA PRO A 134 -15.80 -12.73 -9.34
C PRO A 134 -16.69 -11.57 -8.88
N GLY A 135 -17.18 -11.61 -7.63
CA GLY A 135 -18.00 -10.56 -7.04
C GLY A 135 -17.26 -9.24 -6.83
N TYR A 136 -15.95 -9.28 -6.55
CA TYR A 136 -15.15 -8.06 -6.48
C TYR A 136 -14.89 -7.49 -7.88
N LEU A 137 -14.56 -8.34 -8.85
CA LEU A 137 -14.34 -7.90 -10.23
C LEU A 137 -15.62 -7.40 -10.91
N SER A 138 -16.81 -7.79 -10.46
CA SER A 138 -18.08 -7.27 -10.98
C SER A 138 -18.52 -5.94 -10.38
N MET A 139 -17.87 -5.43 -9.33
CA MET A 139 -18.20 -4.13 -8.72
C MET A 139 -18.01 -2.96 -9.69
N SER A 140 -18.76 -1.88 -9.46
CA SER A 140 -18.41 -0.57 -10.02
C SER A 140 -17.05 -0.10 -9.48
N PRO A 141 -16.33 0.77 -10.20
CA PRO A 141 -15.04 1.28 -9.73
C PRO A 141 -15.13 1.96 -8.36
N LYS A 142 -16.20 2.71 -8.09
CA LYS A 142 -16.40 3.36 -6.78
C LYS A 142 -16.61 2.36 -5.66
N GLN A 143 -17.39 1.30 -5.89
CA GLN A 143 -17.59 0.23 -4.91
C GLN A 143 -16.27 -0.48 -4.59
N ALA A 144 -15.48 -0.84 -5.61
CA ALA A 144 -14.19 -1.49 -5.43
C ALA A 144 -13.22 -0.59 -4.64
N LEU A 145 -13.13 0.71 -4.99
CA LEU A 145 -12.32 1.68 -4.25
C LEU A 145 -12.73 1.77 -2.77
N ASN A 146 -14.03 1.89 -2.50
CA ASN A 146 -14.51 1.98 -1.12
C ASN A 146 -14.25 0.71 -0.33
N LEU A 147 -14.46 -0.47 -0.94
CA LEU A 147 -14.17 -1.76 -0.31
C LEU A 147 -12.70 -1.88 0.08
N ASP A 148 -11.77 -1.56 -0.81
CA ASP A 148 -10.34 -1.66 -0.52
C ASP A 148 -9.90 -0.62 0.52
N ILE A 149 -10.45 0.60 0.50
CA ILE A 149 -10.18 1.62 1.53
C ILE A 149 -10.71 1.19 2.90
N ASP A 150 -11.92 0.66 2.98
CA ASP A 150 -12.50 0.21 4.24
C ASP A 150 -11.77 -1.02 4.77
N ASN A 151 -11.37 -1.95 3.89
CA ASN A 151 -10.51 -3.05 4.27
C ASN A 151 -9.17 -2.59 4.85
N LEU A 152 -8.54 -1.58 4.24
CA LEU A 152 -7.30 -1.00 4.77
C LEU A 152 -7.51 -0.47 6.19
N ARG A 153 -8.58 0.31 6.42
CA ARG A 153 -8.92 0.83 7.76
C ARG A 153 -9.15 -0.29 8.76
N ASP A 154 -9.86 -1.33 8.36
CA ASP A 154 -10.18 -2.47 9.22
C ASP A 154 -8.94 -3.25 9.66
N ILE A 155 -7.94 -3.43 8.77
CA ILE A 155 -6.66 -4.05 9.11
C ILE A 155 -5.98 -3.30 10.27
N TYR A 156 -5.83 -1.97 10.16
CA TYR A 156 -5.23 -1.20 11.25
C TYR A 156 -6.10 -1.15 12.51
N ARG A 157 -7.43 -1.19 12.39
CA ARG A 157 -8.32 -1.24 13.57
C ARG A 157 -8.16 -2.55 14.33
N GLN A 158 -8.12 -3.67 13.61
CA GLN A 158 -7.97 -5.01 14.20
C GLN A 158 -6.64 -5.17 14.93
N GLU A 159 -5.60 -4.44 14.52
CA GLU A 159 -4.29 -4.44 15.17
C GLU A 159 -4.14 -3.34 16.24
N GLY A 160 -5.17 -2.52 16.47
CA GLY A 160 -5.10 -1.40 17.42
C GLY A 160 -4.20 -0.24 16.96
N LEU A 161 -3.89 -0.16 15.66
CA LEU A 161 -3.01 0.83 15.05
C LEU A 161 -3.77 1.98 14.36
N TYR A 162 -5.10 1.94 14.32
CA TYR A 162 -5.92 2.93 13.62
C TYR A 162 -6.05 4.25 14.41
N THR A 163 -5.06 5.13 14.24
CA THR A 163 -5.04 6.48 14.82
C THR A 163 -5.63 7.52 13.87
N GLU A 164 -5.81 8.76 14.35
CA GLU A 164 -6.21 9.89 13.49
C GLU A 164 -5.19 10.15 12.37
N GLU A 165 -3.90 9.97 12.63
CA GLU A 165 -2.86 10.10 11.61
C GLU A 165 -2.99 9.04 10.52
N VAL A 166 -3.22 7.78 10.91
CA VAL A 166 -3.46 6.68 9.97
C VAL A 166 -4.71 6.97 9.12
N ALA A 167 -5.80 7.43 9.75
CA ALA A 167 -7.01 7.81 9.03
C ALA A 167 -6.73 8.91 7.99
N LYS A 168 -6.00 9.97 8.37
CA LYS A 168 -5.61 11.06 7.45
C LYS A 168 -4.75 10.58 6.29
N LYS A 169 -3.79 9.67 6.52
CA LYS A 169 -2.94 9.11 5.46
C LYS A 169 -3.77 8.27 4.47
N ILE A 170 -4.69 7.44 4.96
CA ILE A 170 -5.59 6.65 4.11
C ILE A 170 -6.54 7.56 3.29
N ASP A 171 -7.09 8.60 3.91
CA ASP A 171 -7.96 9.56 3.23
C ASP A 171 -7.22 10.42 2.20
N LEU A 172 -5.96 10.78 2.50
CA LEU A 172 -5.07 11.45 1.56
C LEU A 172 -4.80 10.56 0.34
N PHE A 173 -4.52 9.28 0.57
CA PHE A 173 -4.35 8.31 -0.52
C PHE A 173 -5.60 8.21 -1.38
N LYS A 174 -6.78 8.03 -0.78
CA LYS A 174 -8.06 8.00 -1.51
C LYS A 174 -8.25 9.27 -2.34
N SER A 175 -7.94 10.43 -1.76
CA SER A 175 -8.06 11.72 -2.45
C SER A 175 -7.12 11.82 -3.65
N LYS A 176 -5.87 11.33 -3.54
CA LYS A 176 -4.92 11.27 -4.66
C LYS A 176 -5.41 10.36 -5.79
N VAL A 177 -5.95 9.19 -5.47
CA VAL A 177 -6.53 8.27 -6.47
C VAL A 177 -7.72 8.92 -7.18
N LEU A 178 -8.63 9.55 -6.43
CA LEU A 178 -9.76 10.28 -7.00
C LEU A 178 -9.32 11.49 -7.85
N GLN A 179 -8.22 12.15 -7.51
CA GLN A 179 -7.68 13.25 -8.32
C GLN A 179 -6.98 12.76 -9.58
N GLN A 180 -6.30 11.61 -9.53
CA GLN A 180 -5.60 11.03 -10.67
C GLN A 180 -6.58 10.48 -11.71
N TYR A 181 -7.68 9.87 -11.25
CA TYR A 181 -8.69 9.25 -12.11
C TYR A 181 -10.12 9.69 -11.74
N PRO A 182 -10.44 11.00 -11.78
CA PRO A 182 -11.68 11.56 -11.25
C PRO A 182 -12.94 11.01 -11.91
N HIS A 183 -12.79 10.52 -13.13
CA HIS A 183 -13.87 10.03 -13.94
C HIS A 183 -14.10 8.52 -13.82
N ILE A 184 -13.07 7.75 -13.49
CA ILE A 184 -13.18 6.29 -13.32
C ILE A 184 -14.05 5.98 -12.10
N PHE A 185 -13.91 6.75 -11.01
CA PHE A 185 -14.53 6.47 -9.70
C PHE A 185 -15.83 7.23 -9.42
N ARG A 186 -16.40 7.90 -10.42
CA ARG A 186 -17.58 8.74 -10.24
C ARG A 186 -18.85 7.94 -9.93
N TYR A 187 -18.93 6.71 -10.43
CA TYR A 187 -20.11 5.84 -10.39
C TYR A 187 -19.85 4.57 -9.58
#